data_AF-A0A1G1XM60-F1
#
_entry.id   AF-A0A1G1XM60-F1
#
_cell.length_a   1.000
_cell.length_b   1.000
_cell.length_c   1.000
_cell.angle_alpha   90.00
_cell.angle_beta   90.00
_cell.angle_gamma   90.00
#
_symmetry.space_group_name_H-M   'P 1'
#
loop_
_entity.id
_entity.type
_entity.pdbx_description
1 polymer ?
#
loop_
_entity_poly.entity_id
_entity_poly.type
_entity_poly.pdbx_seq_one_letter_code
_entity_poly.pdbx_strand_id
1 'polypeptide(L)'
;MKINFSQKFNQNTDFLIRRCGYGQIRDSRTGQTSYVRRLRSDFYPRFHLYINSEKPLVLNLHLDQKKASYEGQTAHSGDYDSDLVKQEGQRIYNQILAEDKEAASSAMASAEEEKRGFFARLFGK
;
A
#
# COMPACT_ATOMS: atom_id res chain seq x y z
N MET A 1 -5.93 1.59 12.97
CA MET A 1 -5.20 0.32 12.95
C MET A 1 -3.80 0.49 12.38
N LYS A 2 -2.78 -0.06 13.04
CA LYS A 2 -1.41 -0.17 12.47
C LYS A 2 -1.23 -1.53 11.81
N ILE A 3 -0.61 -1.56 10.64
CA ILE A 3 -0.27 -2.77 9.89
C ILE A 3 1.26 -2.82 9.80
N ASN A 4 1.85 -3.87 10.36
CA ASN A 4 3.31 -4.00 10.43
C ASN A 4 3.75 -5.16 9.53
N PHE A 5 4.77 -4.92 8.71
CA PHE A 5 5.42 -5.96 7.93
C PHE A 5 6.85 -6.14 8.42
N SER A 6 7.18 -7.36 8.85
CA SER A 6 8.52 -7.71 9.30
C SER A 6 9.49 -7.95 8.14
N GLN A 7 8.98 -8.32 6.98
CA GLN A 7 9.77 -8.57 5.78
C GLN A 7 10.12 -7.27 5.04
N LYS A 8 11.18 -7.34 4.24
CA LYS A 8 11.57 -6.26 3.33
C LYS A 8 10.92 -6.49 1.97
N PHE A 9 10.42 -5.42 1.37
CA PHE A 9 9.89 -5.42 0.01
C PHE A 9 10.92 -4.80 -0.93
N ASN A 10 11.09 -5.41 -2.10
CA ASN A 10 11.98 -4.89 -3.15
C ASN A 10 11.26 -3.88 -4.05
N GLN A 11 9.93 -3.92 -4.06
CA GLN A 11 9.04 -3.06 -4.82
C GLN A 11 8.89 -1.70 -4.11
N ASN A 12 8.56 -0.68 -4.89
CA ASN A 12 8.24 0.63 -4.37
C ASN A 12 6.95 0.59 -3.53
N THR A 13 6.97 1.19 -2.33
CA THR A 13 5.81 1.24 -1.42
C THR A 13 4.57 1.88 -2.07
N ASP A 14 4.76 2.92 -2.88
CA ASP A 14 3.66 3.57 -3.63
C ASP A 14 3.01 2.61 -4.60
N PHE A 15 3.81 1.77 -5.26
CA PHE A 15 3.30 0.76 -6.17
C PHE A 15 2.44 -0.25 -5.41
N LEU A 16 2.93 -0.79 -4.29
CA LEU A 16 2.19 -1.74 -3.45
C LEU A 16 0.86 -1.15 -2.95
N ILE A 17 0.87 0.10 -2.50
CA ILE A 17 -0.34 0.78 -2.00
C ILE A 17 -1.34 1.05 -3.14
N ARG A 18 -0.85 1.43 -4.33
CA ARG A 18 -1.71 1.61 -5.52
C ARG A 18 -2.38 0.30 -5.95
N ARG A 19 -1.65 -0.83 -5.88
CA ARG A 19 -2.22 -2.17 -6.13
C ARG A 19 -3.32 -2.53 -5.13
N CYS A 20 -3.27 -1.98 -3.91
CA CYS A 20 -4.35 -2.11 -2.93
C CYS A 20 -5.58 -1.23 -3.24
N GLY A 21 -5.55 -0.40 -4.29
CA GLY A 21 -6.64 0.48 -4.71
C GLY A 21 -6.67 1.83 -4.00
N TYR A 22 -5.52 2.26 -3.44
CA TYR A 22 -5.40 3.55 -2.76
C TYR A 22 -4.75 4.59 -3.68
N GLY A 23 -5.40 5.75 -3.79
CA GLY A 23 -4.90 6.91 -4.52
C GLY A 23 -4.07 7.82 -3.61
N GLN A 24 -2.94 8.32 -4.12
CA GLN A 24 -2.07 9.24 -3.39
C GLN A 24 -2.69 10.64 -3.30
N ILE A 25 -2.59 11.25 -2.13
CA ILE A 25 -2.95 12.63 -1.85
C ILE A 25 -1.76 13.30 -1.18
N ARG A 26 -1.48 14.55 -1.59
CA ARG A 26 -0.49 15.39 -0.93
C ARG A 26 -1.20 16.54 -0.25
N ASP A 27 -1.03 16.67 1.06
CA ASP A 27 -1.49 17.85 1.79
C ASP A 27 -0.55 19.02 1.46
N SER A 28 -1.09 20.06 0.82
CA SER A 28 -0.33 21.25 0.42
C SER A 28 0.17 22.07 1.61
N ARG A 29 -0.49 21.97 2.76
CA ARG A 29 -0.18 22.75 3.97
C ARG A 29 0.93 22.10 4.78
N THR A 30 0.90 20.77 4.92
CA THR A 30 1.89 20.02 5.70
C THR A 30 3.00 19.42 4.83
N GLY A 31 2.79 19.35 3.52
CA GLY A 31 3.67 18.63 2.60
C GLY A 31 3.57 17.11 2.73
N GLN A 32 2.73 16.59 3.64
CA GLN A 32 2.64 15.18 3.94
C GLN A 32 1.91 14.43 2.82
N THR A 33 2.48 13.30 2.41
CA THR A 33 1.85 12.36 1.50
C THR A 33 1.03 11.35 2.30
N SER A 34 -0.21 11.14 1.88
CA SER A 34 -1.08 10.08 2.37
C SER A 34 -1.80 9.41 1.22
N TYR A 35 -2.56 8.36 1.51
CA TYR A 35 -3.30 7.62 0.49
C TYR A 35 -4.72 7.38 0.95
N VAL A 36 -5.65 7.41 -0.01
CA VAL A 36 -7.07 7.21 0.30
C VAL A 36 -7.74 6.23 -0.63
N ARG A 37 -8.73 5.53 -0.10
CA ARG A 37 -9.65 4.70 -0.86
C ARG A 37 -11.07 5.10 -0.47
N ARG A 38 -11.82 5.65 -1.44
CA ARG A 38 -13.22 6.05 -1.24
C ARG A 38 -14.12 4.83 -1.25
N LEU A 39 -15.11 4.79 -0.34
CA LEU A 39 -16.11 3.72 -0.29
C LEU A 39 -17.35 4.01 -1.13
N ARG A 40 -17.56 5.29 -1.47
CA ARG A 40 -18.69 5.80 -2.26
C ARG A 40 -18.19 6.87 -3.24
N SER A 41 -19.09 7.37 -4.10
CA SER A 41 -18.78 8.47 -5.01
C SER A 41 -18.46 9.78 -4.26
N ASP A 42 -19.10 9.95 -3.09
CA ASP A 42 -18.89 11.08 -2.20
C ASP A 42 -17.47 11.15 -1.60
N PHE A 43 -17.13 12.29 -1.02
CA PHE A 43 -15.82 12.50 -0.39
C PHE A 43 -15.58 11.62 0.85
N TYR A 44 -16.64 11.24 1.55
CA TYR A 44 -16.64 10.41 2.75
C TYR A 44 -17.81 9.40 2.68
N PRO A 45 -17.71 8.22 3.34
CA PRO A 45 -16.58 7.75 4.11
C PRO A 45 -15.43 7.24 3.22
N ARG A 46 -14.20 7.39 3.70
CA ARG A 46 -13.00 6.95 3.00
C ARG A 46 -11.99 6.34 3.97
N PHE A 47 -11.31 5.29 3.53
CA PHE A 47 -10.12 4.83 4.21
C PHE A 47 -8.98 5.78 3.92
N HIS A 48 -8.21 6.08 4.95
CA HIS A 48 -7.07 6.96 4.89
C HIS A 48 -5.88 6.20 5.47
N LEU A 49 -4.79 6.17 4.70
CA LEU A 49 -3.61 5.37 4.94
C LEU A 49 -2.39 6.29 4.95
N TYR A 50 -1.61 6.19 6.02
CA TYR A 50 -0.30 6.82 6.13
C TYR A 50 0.80 5.77 6.14
N ILE A 51 1.92 6.10 5.48
CA ILE A 51 3.17 5.34 5.64
C ILE A 51 3.89 5.95 6.83
N ASN A 52 4.01 5.21 7.93
CA ASN A 52 4.74 5.64 9.11
C ASN A 52 6.25 5.33 9.00
N SER A 53 6.59 4.23 8.32
CA SER A 53 7.97 3.79 8.09
C SER A 53 7.99 2.89 6.86
N GLU A 54 9.06 2.96 6.08
CA GLU A 54 9.27 2.07 4.92
C GLU A 54 10.13 0.85 5.26
N LYS A 55 10.99 0.95 6.29
CA LYS A 55 11.98 -0.08 6.63
C LYS A 55 12.11 -0.22 8.15
N PRO A 56 11.29 -1.07 8.81
CA PRO A 56 10.25 -1.96 8.26
C PRO A 56 9.02 -1.20 7.75
N LEU A 57 8.26 -1.80 6.84
CA LEU A 57 7.04 -1.18 6.32
C LEU A 57 5.97 -1.17 7.41
N VAL A 58 5.57 0.03 7.83
CA VAL A 58 4.52 0.27 8.82
C VAL A 58 3.49 1.21 8.22
N LEU A 59 2.26 0.72 8.11
CA LEU A 59 1.12 1.49 7.62
C LEU A 59 0.17 1.83 8.77
N ASN A 60 -0.43 3.01 8.73
CA ASN A 60 -1.47 3.42 9.66
C ASN A 60 -2.76 3.69 8.90
N LEU A 61 -3.79 2.89 9.17
CA LEU A 61 -5.08 2.91 8.52
C LEU A 61 -6.15 3.42 9.48
N HIS A 62 -7.00 4.33 9.01
CA HIS A 62 -8.22 4.74 9.70
C HIS A 62 -9.34 5.05 8.72
N LEU A 63 -10.58 5.02 9.22
CA LEU A 63 -11.78 5.35 8.46
C LEU A 63 -12.20 6.79 8.78
N ASP A 64 -12.11 7.67 7.78
CA ASP A 64 -12.69 9.01 7.87
C ASP A 64 -14.18 8.93 7.54
N GLN A 65 -15.06 9.22 8.51
CA GLN A 65 -16.52 9.17 8.29
C GLN A 65 -17.13 10.51 7.79
N LYS A 66 -16.52 11.64 8.15
CA LYS A 66 -16.98 12.98 7.77
C LYS A 66 -15.80 13.92 7.55
N LYS A 67 -16.06 15.05 6.88
CA LYS A 67 -15.09 16.15 6.80
C LYS A 67 -14.78 16.63 8.23
N ALA A 68 -13.50 16.88 8.51
CA ALA A 68 -13.12 17.55 9.74
C ALA A 68 -13.80 18.92 9.77
N SER A 69 -14.81 19.04 10.62
CA SER A 69 -15.29 20.31 11.13
C SER A 69 -14.34 20.72 12.25
N TYR A 70 -13.97 22.00 12.31
CA TYR A 70 -13.22 22.73 13.35
C TYR A 70 -11.81 23.22 12.98
N GLU A 71 -11.72 24.55 12.88
CA GLU A 71 -10.52 25.34 13.10
C GLU A 71 -9.99 25.04 14.52
N GLY A 72 -8.79 24.47 14.63
CA GLY A 72 -8.00 24.53 15.86
C GLY A 72 -7.80 23.24 16.68
N GLN A 73 -8.34 22.07 16.32
CA GLN A 73 -7.96 20.80 16.99
C GLN A 73 -7.67 19.64 16.02
N THR A 74 -6.53 18.98 16.26
CA THR A 74 -5.85 18.01 15.38
C THR A 74 -6.23 16.55 15.63
N ALA A 75 -7.37 16.28 16.26
CA ALA A 75 -7.77 14.91 16.61
C ALA A 75 -8.86 14.41 15.66
N HIS A 76 -8.42 13.70 14.62
CA HIS A 76 -9.26 13.04 13.62
C HIS A 76 -10.39 12.23 14.28
N SER A 77 -11.64 12.41 13.85
CA SER A 77 -12.74 11.45 14.10
C SER A 77 -12.54 10.16 13.28
N GLY A 78 -11.31 9.64 13.26
CA GLY A 78 -10.95 8.40 12.59
C GLY A 78 -11.41 7.25 13.45
N ASP A 79 -12.23 6.37 12.90
CA ASP A 79 -12.49 5.08 13.51
C ASP A 79 -11.27 4.18 13.21
N TYR A 80 -10.61 3.72 14.26
CA TYR A 80 -9.42 2.89 14.17
C TYR A 80 -9.70 1.42 14.45
N ASP A 81 -10.90 1.08 14.95
CA ASP A 81 -11.17 -0.18 15.64
C ASP A 81 -12.45 -0.91 15.19
N SER A 82 -13.26 -0.32 14.31
CA SER A 82 -14.38 -1.06 13.70
C SER A 82 -13.92 -2.28 12.90
N ASP A 83 -14.83 -3.24 12.80
CA ASP A 83 -14.65 -4.45 12.00
C ASP A 83 -14.33 -4.12 10.54
N LEU A 84 -14.87 -3.01 10.01
CA LEU A 84 -14.56 -2.52 8.67
C LEU A 84 -13.08 -2.17 8.51
N VAL A 85 -12.48 -1.49 9.49
CA VAL A 85 -11.07 -1.11 9.46
C VAL A 85 -10.17 -2.33 9.60
N LYS A 86 -10.58 -3.30 10.45
CA LYS A 86 -9.86 -4.57 10.64
C LYS A 86 -9.87 -5.42 9.37
N GLN A 87 -11.03 -5.57 8.74
CA GLN A 87 -11.19 -6.30 7.48
C GLN A 87 -10.36 -5.66 6.36
N GLU A 88 -10.38 -4.33 6.26
CA GLU A 88 -9.57 -3.62 5.27
C GLU A 88 -8.09 -3.75 5.55
N GLY A 89 -7.67 -3.66 6.82
CA GLY A 89 -6.28 -3.88 7.22
C GLY A 89 -5.79 -5.28 6.84
N GLN A 90 -6.61 -6.30 7.07
CA GLN A 90 -6.30 -7.68 6.66
C GLN A 90 -6.24 -7.82 5.13
N ARG A 91 -7.13 -7.17 4.40
CA ARG A 91 -7.12 -7.17 2.93
C ARG A 91 -5.83 -6.58 2.37
N ILE A 92 -5.41 -5.42 2.89
CA ILE A 92 -4.16 -4.76 2.50
C ILE A 92 -2.97 -5.67 2.80
N TYR A 93 -2.92 -6.25 4.00
CA TYR A 93 -1.85 -7.15 4.40
C TYR A 93 -1.70 -8.33 3.44
N ASN A 94 -2.81 -9.01 3.14
CA ASN A 94 -2.82 -10.15 2.23
C ASN A 94 -2.44 -9.76 0.80
N GLN A 95 -2.94 -8.64 0.28
CA GLN A 95 -2.61 -8.18 -1.07
C GLN A 95 -1.13 -7.88 -1.21
N ILE A 96 -0.53 -7.14 -0.26
CA ILE A 96 0.89 -6.79 -0.31
C ILE A 96 1.77 -8.05 -0.29
N LEU A 97 1.43 -9.04 0.54
CA LEU A 97 2.16 -10.31 0.56
C LEU A 97 1.99 -11.11 -0.74
N ALA A 98 0.83 -11.05 -1.38
CA ALA A 98 0.60 -11.70 -2.66
C ALA A 98 1.44 -11.06 -3.76
N GLU A 99 1.44 -9.72 -3.86
CA GLU A 99 2.25 -8.97 -4.83
C GLU A 99 3.75 -9.22 -4.65
N ASP A 100 4.20 -9.39 -3.40
CA ASP A 100 5.60 -9.74 -3.12
C ASP A 100 5.98 -11.12 -3.64
N LYS A 101 5.11 -12.13 -3.40
CA LYS A 101 5.30 -13.49 -3.91
C LYS A 101 5.25 -13.54 -5.43
N GLU A 102 4.31 -12.82 -6.05
CA GLU A 102 4.19 -12.73 -7.50
C GLU A 102 5.45 -12.11 -8.12
N ALA A 103 5.96 -11.02 -7.56
CA ALA A 103 7.19 -10.40 -8.03
C ALA A 103 8.43 -11.29 -7.85
N ALA A 104 8.52 -12.04 -6.75
CA ALA A 104 9.60 -13.01 -6.56
C ALA A 104 9.53 -14.12 -7.64
N SER A 105 8.33 -14.61 -7.95
CA SER A 105 8.13 -15.62 -8.98
C SER A 105 8.47 -15.12 -10.40
N SER A 106 8.08 -13.89 -10.73
CA SER A 106 8.35 -13.32 -12.05
C SER A 106 9.82 -13.01 -12.28
N ALA A 107 10.54 -12.54 -11.25
CA ALA A 107 11.98 -12.32 -11.30
C ALA A 107 12.78 -13.63 -11.48
N MET A 108 12.32 -14.73 -10.87
CA MET A 108 12.93 -16.05 -11.08
C MET A 108 12.70 -16.56 -12.50
N ALA A 109 11.49 -16.40 -13.03
CA ALA A 109 11.15 -16.82 -14.40
C ALA A 109 11.96 -16.07 -15.45
N SER A 110 12.09 -14.74 -15.35
CA SER A 110 12.86 -13.94 -16.30
C SER A 110 14.36 -14.28 -16.27
N ALA A 111 14.92 -14.52 -15.08
CA ALA A 111 16.33 -14.89 -14.92
C ALA A 111 16.66 -16.26 -15.52
N GLU A 112 15.70 -17.19 -15.57
CA GLU A 112 15.86 -18.48 -16.21
C GLU A 112 15.81 -18.38 -17.75
N GLU A 113 14.91 -17.55 -18.27
CA GLU A 113 14.78 -17.31 -19.71
C GLU A 113 16.04 -16.63 -20.30
N GLU A 114 16.59 -15.62 -19.62
CA GLU A 114 17.82 -14.94 -20.05
C GLU A 114 19.01 -15.90 -20.14
N LYS A 115 19.17 -16.80 -19.15
CA LYS A 115 20.25 -17.80 -19.17
C LYS A 115 20.11 -18.72 -20.37
N ARG A 116 18.91 -19.27 -20.62
CA ARG A 116 18.66 -20.16 -21.77
C ARG A 116 18.91 -19.43 -23.10
N GLY A 117 18.43 -18.19 -23.24
CA GLY A 117 18.65 -17.38 -24.45
C GLY A 117 20.11 -17.01 -24.69
N PHE A 118 20.87 -16.76 -23.61
CA PHE A 118 22.30 -16.49 -23.68
C PHE A 118 23.09 -17.73 -24.14
N PHE A 119 22.85 -18.91 -23.55
CA PHE A 119 23.54 -20.13 -23.96
C PHE A 119 23.18 -20.57 -25.39
N ALA A 120 21.91 -20.44 -25.80
CA ALA A 120 21.49 -20.71 -27.17
C ALA A 120 22.20 -19.80 -28.18
N ARG A 121 22.41 -18.52 -27.85
CA ARG A 121 23.18 -17.58 -28.69
C ARG A 121 24.68 -17.84 -28.71
N LEU A 122 25.25 -18.35 -27.61
CA LEU A 122 26.69 -18.53 -27.47
C LEU A 122 27.19 -19.87 -28.02
N PHE A 123 26.35 -20.91 -28.03
CA PHE A 123 26.73 -22.27 -28.43
C PHE A 123 25.82 -22.90 -29.49
N GLY A 124 24.77 -22.20 -29.95
CA GLY A 124 23.93 -22.64 -31.05
C GLY A 124 24.58 -22.37 -32.41
N LYS A 125 25.32 -23.35 -32.92
CA LYS A 125 25.61 -23.51 -34.36
C LYS A 125 24.62 -24.50 -34.95
#